data_AF-A0A1J3GSW8-F1
#
_entry.id   AF-A0A1J3GSW8-F1
#
_cell.length_a   1.000
_cell.length_b   1.000
_cell.length_c   1.000
_cell.angle_alpha   90.00
_cell.angle_beta   90.00
_cell.angle_gamma   90.00
#
_symmetry.space_group_name_H-M   'P 1'
#
loop_
_entity.id
_entity.type
_entity.pdbx_description
1 polymer ?
#
loop_
_entity_poly.entity_id
_entity_poly.type
_entity_poly.pdbx_seq_one_letter_code
_entity_poly.pdbx_strand_id
1 'polypeptide(L)'
;MLKIKRVPTVVSNYQKDEAADESVGCGRNCLGACCINGARLPLYACKKLDKSGAGEKLVISHETKEPPVAFLESLVLGEWEDRFQRGLFRYDVTACETKVIPGKYGFIAQLNEGRHLKKRPTEFRVDKVLQSFDGNKFNFTKVGQEELLFQFEAGEDGEVQFFPCMPLDAENSPSVVAINVSPIEYGHVLLIPRVLDCLPQRIDHKSLLLALHMAAEAANPYFRLGYNSLGAFATINHLHFQAYYLAMPFPLEKAPSKKMVTTVGCVKISEVLNYPVRSLLFEGGNSMQDLSDTVSDACVSLQNNNIPFNILISDSGRQIFVMPQCYAEKQALGEVSPEVLETQVNPAVWEISGHMVLKRKEDYEGASEENAWRLLAEASLSEERFKEVNDLIFEAIGCNNQEKEVEGTTVLQQNLSGSVSQKSNRTHGGPITNETASECLVLQ
;
A
#
# COMPACT_ATOMS: atom_id res chain seq x y z
N MET A 1 -34.46 3.64 8.89
CA MET A 1 -34.18 2.63 7.85
C MET A 1 -33.88 3.36 6.54
N LEU A 2 -32.61 3.58 6.22
CA LEU A 2 -32.21 4.25 4.98
C LEU A 2 -32.18 3.21 3.84
N LYS A 3 -33.01 3.41 2.81
CA LYS A 3 -32.99 2.64 1.57
C LYS A 3 -31.97 3.28 0.63
N ILE A 4 -30.80 2.67 0.51
CA ILE A 4 -29.78 3.05 -0.47
C ILE A 4 -30.39 2.91 -1.88
N LYS A 5 -30.43 4.00 -2.64
CA LYS A 5 -30.91 4.02 -4.02
C LYS A 5 -29.85 3.33 -4.88
N ARG A 6 -30.16 2.14 -5.42
CA ARG A 6 -29.26 1.43 -6.34
C ARG A 6 -29.09 2.26 -7.61
N VAL A 7 -27.90 2.80 -7.84
CA VAL A 7 -27.49 3.31 -9.16
C VAL A 7 -27.17 2.10 -10.04
N PRO A 8 -27.78 1.94 -11.23
CA PRO A 8 -27.51 0.79 -12.09
C PRO A 8 -26.09 0.88 -12.66
N THR A 9 -25.19 0.01 -12.21
CA THR A 9 -23.92 -0.23 -12.89
C THR A 9 -24.15 -1.33 -13.94
N VAL A 10 -23.89 -1.01 -15.20
CA VAL A 10 -24.10 -1.89 -16.36
C VAL A 10 -23.28 -3.18 -16.22
N VAL A 11 -23.94 -4.31 -16.48
CA VAL A 11 -23.41 -5.68 -16.33
C VAL A 11 -22.34 -5.95 -17.40
N SER A 12 -21.12 -6.31 -16.99
CA SER A 12 -20.06 -6.74 -17.91
C SER A 12 -20.16 -8.25 -18.19
N ASN A 13 -20.40 -8.57 -19.46
CA ASN A 13 -20.80 -9.86 -20.03
C ASN A 13 -19.68 -10.93 -20.21
N TYR A 14 -18.56 -10.88 -19.49
CA TYR A 14 -17.47 -11.87 -19.68
C TYR A 14 -17.39 -12.95 -18.60
N GLN A 15 -18.55 -13.46 -18.18
CA GLN A 15 -18.70 -14.77 -17.54
C GLN A 15 -20.04 -15.38 -17.97
N LYS A 16 -20.29 -15.46 -19.29
CA LYS A 16 -21.31 -16.39 -19.78
C LYS A 16 -20.84 -17.79 -19.39
N ASP A 17 -21.71 -18.53 -18.73
CA ASP A 17 -21.57 -19.96 -18.52
C ASP A 17 -21.48 -20.64 -19.90
N GLU A 18 -20.27 -20.76 -20.45
CA GLU A 18 -20.04 -21.65 -21.57
C GLU A 18 -20.14 -23.08 -21.05
N ALA A 19 -21.06 -23.82 -21.67
CA ALA A 19 -21.41 -25.17 -21.31
C ALA A 19 -20.15 -26.06 -21.31
N ALA A 20 -20.07 -26.90 -20.28
CA ALA A 20 -18.98 -27.81 -20.02
C ALA A 20 -18.70 -28.75 -21.21
N ASP A 21 -17.44 -28.78 -21.65
CA ASP A 21 -16.87 -29.96 -22.29
C ASP A 21 -16.30 -30.89 -21.20
N GLU A 22 -16.50 -32.19 -21.41
CA GLU A 22 -16.24 -33.28 -20.47
C GLU A 22 -14.79 -33.30 -19.94
N SER A 23 -14.55 -32.60 -18.83
CA SER A 23 -13.32 -32.65 -18.05
C SER A 23 -13.66 -32.79 -16.57
N VAL A 24 -12.78 -33.47 -15.82
CA VAL A 24 -12.93 -33.66 -14.37
C VAL A 24 -12.90 -32.29 -13.68
N GLY A 25 -14.02 -31.85 -13.10
CA GLY A 25 -14.12 -30.58 -12.37
C GLY A 25 -15.21 -29.65 -12.89
N CYS A 26 -15.14 -28.36 -12.53
CA CYS A 26 -16.15 -27.36 -12.91
C CYS A 26 -15.89 -26.70 -14.28
N GLY A 27 -14.95 -27.22 -15.07
CA GLY A 27 -14.50 -26.65 -16.35
C GLY A 27 -13.69 -25.35 -16.25
N ARG A 28 -13.50 -24.80 -15.03
CA ARG A 28 -12.77 -23.54 -14.78
C ARG A 28 -11.43 -23.73 -14.10
N ASN A 29 -10.98 -24.96 -13.90
CA ASN A 29 -9.74 -25.30 -13.20
C ASN A 29 -9.56 -24.51 -11.88
N CYS A 30 -10.60 -24.41 -11.07
CA CYS A 30 -10.61 -23.49 -9.93
C CYS A 30 -9.86 -24.02 -8.69
N LEU A 31 -9.89 -23.28 -7.57
CA LEU A 31 -9.35 -23.73 -6.29
C LEU A 31 -10.38 -24.45 -5.40
N GLY A 32 -11.60 -24.64 -5.89
CA GLY A 32 -12.62 -25.41 -5.18
C GLY A 32 -12.26 -26.89 -5.10
N ALA A 33 -12.95 -27.60 -4.19
CA ALA A 33 -12.79 -29.05 -4.00
C ALA A 33 -12.96 -29.87 -5.30
N CYS A 34 -13.65 -29.33 -6.30
CA CYS A 34 -13.81 -29.94 -7.61
C CYS A 34 -12.53 -29.97 -8.47
N CYS A 35 -11.52 -29.15 -8.17
CA CYS A 35 -10.35 -28.94 -9.06
C CYS A 35 -9.01 -28.86 -8.32
N ILE A 36 -9.00 -28.70 -6.99
CA ILE A 36 -7.75 -28.53 -6.23
C ILE A 36 -6.94 -29.82 -6.03
N ASN A 37 -7.59 -30.98 -6.08
CA ASN A 37 -6.90 -32.26 -5.89
C ASN A 37 -5.89 -32.50 -7.01
N GLY A 38 -4.60 -32.56 -6.66
CA GLY A 38 -3.49 -32.69 -7.60
C GLY A 38 -2.97 -31.37 -8.17
N ALA A 39 -3.56 -30.23 -7.79
CA ALA A 39 -3.05 -28.91 -8.15
C ALA A 39 -1.68 -28.66 -7.52
N ARG A 40 -0.79 -28.04 -8.29
CA ARG A 40 0.58 -27.74 -7.86
C ARG A 40 0.95 -26.33 -8.31
N LEU A 41 1.66 -25.62 -7.44
CA LEU A 41 2.21 -24.31 -7.72
C LEU A 41 3.62 -24.21 -7.13
N PRO A 42 4.49 -23.36 -7.69
CA PRO A 42 5.72 -22.99 -7.01
C PRO A 42 5.42 -22.47 -5.60
N LEU A 43 6.31 -22.70 -4.64
CA LEU A 43 6.25 -22.18 -3.28
C LEU A 43 7.48 -21.31 -3.04
N TYR A 44 7.24 -20.08 -2.60
CA TYR A 44 8.24 -19.16 -2.10
C TYR A 44 8.08 -19.04 -0.59
N ALA A 45 9.05 -19.55 0.17
CA ALA A 45 9.15 -19.35 1.60
C ALA A 45 10.19 -18.27 1.88
N CYS A 46 9.74 -17.10 2.34
CA CYS A 46 10.60 -15.96 2.61
C CYS A 46 11.32 -16.09 3.95
N LYS A 47 12.34 -15.27 4.19
CA LYS A 47 13.04 -15.28 5.48
C LYS A 47 12.11 -14.86 6.62
N LYS A 48 12.14 -15.61 7.73
CA LYS A 48 11.52 -15.15 8.99
C LYS A 48 12.34 -14.00 9.57
N LEU A 49 11.73 -12.82 9.63
CA LEU A 49 12.36 -11.60 10.17
C LEU A 49 12.09 -11.47 11.69
N ASP A 50 12.46 -12.49 12.46
CA ASP A 50 12.40 -12.42 13.92
C ASP A 50 13.76 -12.02 14.48
N LYS A 51 13.85 -10.78 14.99
CA LYS A 51 15.02 -10.12 15.64
C LYS A 51 16.04 -9.50 14.68
N SER A 52 15.83 -8.23 14.36
CA SER A 52 16.96 -7.35 14.01
C SER A 52 17.58 -6.84 15.31
N GLY A 53 18.56 -7.58 15.83
CA GLY A 53 19.42 -7.08 16.90
C GLY A 53 20.20 -5.86 16.40
N ALA A 54 20.14 -4.76 17.15
CA ALA A 54 21.06 -3.65 16.99
C ALA A 54 22.51 -4.17 17.07
N GLY A 55 23.22 -4.12 15.96
CA GLY A 55 24.67 -4.34 15.89
C GLY A 55 25.09 -5.79 15.63
N GLU A 56 25.01 -6.24 14.38
CA GLU A 56 25.91 -7.30 13.90
C GLU A 56 26.96 -6.69 12.96
N LYS A 57 28.22 -6.81 13.39
CA LYS A 57 29.39 -6.56 12.56
C LYS A 57 29.30 -7.48 11.35
N LEU A 58 29.28 -6.87 10.17
CA LEU A 58 29.48 -7.50 8.87
C LEU A 58 30.76 -8.37 8.92
N VAL A 59 30.60 -9.68 9.08
CA VAL A 59 31.68 -10.64 8.83
C VAL A 59 31.73 -10.80 7.32
N ILE A 60 32.66 -10.07 6.69
CA ILE A 60 32.95 -10.21 5.26
C ILE A 60 33.59 -11.59 5.06
N SER A 61 32.80 -12.59 4.68
CA SER A 61 33.33 -13.72 3.93
C SER A 61 33.63 -13.22 2.51
N HIS A 62 34.88 -13.37 2.11
CA HIS A 62 35.41 -12.91 0.83
C HIS A 62 34.89 -13.80 -0.30
N GLU A 63 33.66 -13.56 -0.73
CA GLU A 63 33.20 -13.88 -2.09
C GLU A 63 32.41 -12.68 -2.59
N THR A 64 32.97 -11.98 -3.58
CA THR A 64 32.29 -10.95 -4.35
C THR A 64 31.13 -11.59 -5.12
N LYS A 65 30.01 -11.81 -4.45
CA LYS A 65 28.71 -11.98 -5.09
C LYS A 65 28.07 -10.60 -5.10
N GLU A 66 27.81 -10.09 -6.29
CA GLU A 66 26.87 -8.99 -6.47
C GLU A 66 25.61 -9.26 -5.62
N PRO A 67 25.00 -8.23 -5.01
CA PRO A 67 23.77 -8.44 -4.24
C PRO A 67 22.80 -9.21 -5.15
N PRO A 68 22.27 -10.37 -4.71
CA PRO A 68 21.38 -11.12 -5.56
C PRO A 68 20.21 -10.21 -5.94
N VAL A 69 19.92 -10.09 -7.22
CA VAL A 69 18.64 -9.54 -7.70
C VAL A 69 17.55 -10.13 -6.80
N ALA A 70 16.69 -9.30 -6.22
CA ALA A 70 15.64 -9.74 -5.30
C ALA A 70 14.82 -10.84 -5.99
N PHE A 71 15.04 -12.09 -5.62
CA PHE A 71 14.54 -13.25 -6.37
C PHE A 71 13.01 -13.22 -6.48
N LEU A 72 12.34 -12.71 -5.44
CA LEU A 72 10.89 -12.46 -5.45
C LEU A 72 10.46 -11.49 -6.56
N GLU A 73 11.18 -10.40 -6.80
CA GLU A 73 10.84 -9.43 -7.87
C GLU A 73 10.92 -10.08 -9.25
N SER A 74 12.00 -10.82 -9.51
CA SER A 74 12.15 -11.55 -10.77
C SER A 74 11.07 -12.62 -10.95
N LEU A 75 10.71 -13.33 -9.88
CA LEU A 75 9.64 -14.33 -9.90
C LEU A 75 8.27 -13.69 -10.19
N VAL A 76 7.91 -12.62 -9.47
CA VAL A 76 6.63 -11.92 -9.67
C VAL A 76 6.52 -11.40 -11.09
N LEU A 77 7.54 -10.69 -11.58
CA LEU A 77 7.50 -10.09 -12.92
C LEU A 77 7.51 -11.15 -14.03
N GLY A 78 8.38 -12.17 -13.93
CA GLY A 78 8.45 -13.24 -14.92
C GLY A 78 7.15 -14.05 -15.02
N GLU A 79 6.56 -14.43 -13.87
CA GLU A 79 5.28 -15.14 -13.85
C GLU A 79 4.12 -14.24 -14.32
N TRP A 80 4.14 -12.94 -13.99
CA TRP A 80 3.14 -11.98 -14.47
C TRP A 80 3.20 -11.81 -16.00
N GLU A 81 4.41 -11.69 -16.57
CA GLU A 81 4.64 -11.60 -18.02
C GLU A 81 4.22 -12.87 -18.76
N ASP A 82 4.46 -14.06 -18.19
CA ASP A 82 3.95 -15.32 -18.76
C ASP A 82 2.43 -15.29 -18.90
N ARG A 83 1.71 -14.88 -17.84
CA ARG A 83 0.23 -14.79 -17.89
C ARG A 83 -0.23 -13.69 -18.84
N PHE A 84 0.58 -12.66 -19.03
CA PHE A 84 0.32 -11.58 -19.98
C PHE A 84 0.39 -12.09 -21.41
N GLN A 85 1.46 -12.81 -21.76
CA GLN A 85 1.64 -13.45 -23.07
C GLN A 85 0.56 -14.49 -23.37
N ARG A 86 0.04 -15.16 -22.33
CA ARG A 86 -1.07 -16.12 -22.42
C ARG A 86 -2.45 -15.47 -22.54
N GLY A 87 -2.55 -14.14 -22.48
CA GLY A 87 -3.80 -13.41 -22.68
C GLY A 87 -4.80 -13.49 -21.52
N LEU A 88 -4.33 -13.70 -20.29
CA LEU A 88 -5.21 -13.83 -19.11
C LEU A 88 -5.70 -12.49 -18.55
N PHE A 89 -5.22 -11.37 -19.08
CA PHE A 89 -5.60 -10.03 -18.64
C PHE A 89 -6.76 -9.47 -19.46
N ARG A 90 -7.59 -8.65 -18.81
CA ARG A 90 -8.75 -8.05 -19.47
C ARG A 90 -8.38 -6.93 -20.45
N TYR A 91 -7.20 -6.34 -20.33
CA TYR A 91 -6.70 -5.29 -21.22
C TYR A 91 -5.17 -5.17 -21.06
N ASP A 92 -4.53 -4.48 -22.00
CA ASP A 92 -3.12 -4.17 -21.95
C ASP A 92 -2.87 -2.93 -21.09
N VAL A 93 -2.30 -3.14 -19.90
CA VAL A 93 -1.92 -2.05 -18.98
C VAL A 93 -0.61 -1.37 -19.39
N THR A 94 0.24 -2.05 -20.16
CA THR A 94 1.55 -1.50 -20.58
C THR A 94 1.40 -0.37 -21.60
N ALA A 95 0.22 -0.28 -22.23
CA ALA A 95 -0.17 0.80 -23.13
C ALA A 95 -0.81 2.00 -22.40
N CYS A 96 -0.99 1.96 -21.08
CA CYS A 96 -1.58 3.07 -20.33
C CYS A 96 -0.62 4.26 -20.26
N GLU A 97 -1.13 5.46 -20.52
CA GLU A 97 -0.35 6.70 -20.45
C GLU A 97 -0.21 7.14 -18.98
N THR A 98 1.03 7.36 -18.53
CA THR A 98 1.35 7.80 -17.16
C THR A 98 2.19 9.07 -17.19
N LYS A 99 1.87 10.06 -16.34
CA LYS A 99 2.65 11.28 -16.17
C LYS A 99 2.66 11.74 -14.71
N VAL A 100 3.72 12.44 -14.31
CA VAL A 100 3.72 13.20 -13.06
C VAL A 100 3.04 14.54 -13.31
N ILE A 101 2.02 14.86 -12.53
CA ILE A 101 1.37 16.15 -12.53
C ILE A 101 2.37 17.19 -11.99
N PRO A 102 2.66 18.27 -12.75
CA PRO A 102 3.56 19.31 -12.29
C PRO A 102 3.03 20.02 -11.04
N GLY A 103 3.90 20.22 -10.05
CA GLY A 103 3.58 20.98 -8.84
C GLY A 103 4.37 20.52 -7.62
N LYS A 104 3.88 20.88 -6.43
CA LYS A 104 4.57 20.67 -5.15
C LYS A 104 4.53 19.21 -4.71
N TYR A 105 3.42 18.52 -4.95
CA TYR A 105 3.15 17.17 -4.49
C TYR A 105 3.64 16.11 -5.47
N GLY A 106 3.61 16.40 -6.77
CA GLY A 106 3.97 15.47 -7.83
C GLY A 106 3.05 14.25 -7.83
N PHE A 107 1.74 14.48 -7.87
CA PHE A 107 0.75 13.42 -8.08
C PHE A 107 1.02 12.67 -9.38
N ILE A 108 0.76 11.37 -9.40
CA ILE A 108 0.95 10.54 -10.60
C ILE A 108 -0.41 10.37 -11.25
N ALA A 109 -0.60 10.86 -12.47
CA ALA A 109 -1.80 10.62 -13.26
C ALA A 109 -1.55 9.46 -14.22
N GLN A 110 -2.49 8.52 -14.28
CA GLN A 110 -2.47 7.43 -15.25
C GLN A 110 -3.84 7.26 -15.89
N LEU A 111 -3.89 7.09 -17.21
CA LEU A 111 -5.11 6.90 -17.96
C LEU A 111 -5.40 5.40 -18.19
N ASN A 112 -6.43 4.87 -17.52
CA ASN A 112 -6.90 3.48 -17.69
C ASN A 112 -8.31 3.46 -18.29
N GLU A 113 -8.43 3.84 -19.56
CA GLU A 113 -9.72 3.81 -20.29
C GLU A 113 -10.30 2.40 -20.36
N GLY A 114 -11.62 2.29 -20.24
CA GLY A 114 -12.33 1.01 -20.36
C GLY A 114 -12.11 0.01 -19.20
N ARG A 115 -11.14 0.24 -18.30
CA ARG A 115 -10.93 -0.60 -17.10
C ARG A 115 -12.20 -0.73 -16.26
N HIS A 116 -12.90 0.38 -16.06
CA HIS A 116 -14.11 0.45 -15.25
C HIS A 116 -15.29 -0.31 -15.87
N LEU A 117 -15.34 -0.42 -17.21
CA LEU A 117 -16.40 -1.16 -17.93
C LEU A 117 -16.31 -2.66 -17.68
N LYS A 118 -15.10 -3.17 -17.43
CA LYS A 118 -14.85 -4.59 -17.13
C LYS A 118 -14.84 -4.89 -15.63
N LYS A 119 -15.04 -3.88 -14.77
CA LYS A 119 -15.03 -4.04 -13.31
C LYS A 119 -16.33 -4.73 -12.87
N ARG A 120 -16.22 -5.73 -11.99
CA ARG A 120 -17.39 -6.39 -11.41
C ARG A 120 -18.16 -5.40 -10.51
N PRO A 121 -19.50 -5.39 -10.53
CA PRO A 121 -20.28 -4.62 -9.58
C PRO A 121 -19.99 -5.06 -8.15
N THR A 122 -20.04 -4.12 -7.20
CA THR A 122 -19.91 -4.44 -5.77
C THR A 122 -21.13 -5.23 -5.31
N GLU A 123 -20.93 -6.49 -4.93
CA GLU A 123 -22.01 -7.41 -4.53
C GLU A 123 -22.35 -7.33 -3.02
N PHE A 124 -21.69 -6.44 -2.28
CA PHE A 124 -21.87 -6.30 -0.83
C PHE A 124 -22.34 -4.90 -0.43
N ARG A 125 -22.72 -4.79 0.83
CA ARG A 125 -23.13 -3.55 1.44
C ARG A 125 -21.94 -2.60 1.57
N VAL A 126 -22.09 -1.35 1.15
CA VAL A 126 -21.03 -0.34 1.28
C VAL A 126 -21.06 0.35 2.65
N ASP A 127 -22.17 0.24 3.38
CA ASP A 127 -22.38 0.87 4.69
C ASP A 127 -21.84 0.05 5.88
N LYS A 128 -21.24 -1.11 5.61
CA LYS A 128 -20.71 -1.99 6.66
C LYS A 128 -19.31 -2.51 6.32
N VAL A 129 -18.34 -2.17 7.16
CA VAL A 129 -16.93 -2.60 7.02
C VAL A 129 -16.79 -4.10 7.23
N LEU A 130 -17.41 -4.65 8.28
CA LEU A 130 -17.36 -6.08 8.60
C LEU A 130 -18.58 -6.83 8.09
N GLN A 131 -18.36 -7.75 7.15
CA GLN A 131 -19.38 -8.64 6.61
C GLN A 131 -18.86 -10.08 6.58
N SER A 132 -19.72 -11.04 6.92
CA SER A 132 -19.41 -12.46 6.77
C SER A 132 -19.07 -12.79 5.32
N PHE A 133 -18.13 -13.72 5.13
CA PHE A 133 -17.84 -14.28 3.82
C PHE A 133 -19.10 -14.91 3.22
N ASP A 134 -19.28 -14.77 1.91
CA ASP A 134 -20.40 -15.34 1.17
C ASP A 134 -19.87 -16.12 -0.04
N GLY A 135 -19.88 -17.46 0.08
CA GLY A 135 -19.40 -18.35 -0.96
C GLY A 135 -20.19 -18.28 -2.28
N ASN A 136 -21.40 -17.72 -2.27
CA ASN A 136 -22.21 -17.57 -3.48
C ASN A 136 -21.71 -16.42 -4.36
N LYS A 137 -21.18 -15.36 -3.74
CA LYS A 137 -20.60 -14.20 -4.44
C LYS A 137 -19.24 -14.53 -5.04
N PHE A 138 -18.73 -13.65 -5.89
CA PHE A 138 -17.37 -13.84 -6.38
C PHE A 138 -16.35 -13.86 -5.22
N ASN A 139 -15.42 -14.81 -5.26
CA ASN A 139 -14.32 -14.92 -4.31
C ASN A 139 -13.15 -15.68 -4.96
N PHE A 140 -11.96 -15.58 -4.39
CA PHE A 140 -10.74 -16.13 -5.01
C PHE A 140 -10.67 -17.66 -5.08
N THR A 141 -11.54 -18.42 -4.40
CA THR A 141 -11.59 -19.88 -4.64
C THR A 141 -12.12 -20.23 -6.04
N LYS A 142 -12.73 -19.27 -6.73
CA LYS A 142 -13.37 -19.42 -8.05
C LYS A 142 -12.49 -18.99 -9.22
N VAL A 143 -11.29 -18.46 -8.98
CA VAL A 143 -10.33 -18.14 -10.06
C VAL A 143 -9.74 -19.42 -10.62
N GLY A 144 -9.35 -19.41 -11.89
CA GLY A 144 -8.63 -20.52 -12.49
C GLY A 144 -7.21 -20.59 -11.94
N GLN A 145 -6.66 -21.80 -11.77
CA GLN A 145 -5.29 -22.00 -11.30
C GLN A 145 -4.25 -21.37 -12.22
N GLU A 146 -4.58 -21.14 -13.50
CA GLU A 146 -3.75 -20.40 -14.45
C GLU A 146 -3.54 -18.92 -14.09
N GLU A 147 -4.44 -18.33 -13.29
CA GLU A 147 -4.30 -16.96 -12.78
C GLU A 147 -3.31 -16.89 -11.59
N LEU A 148 -2.94 -18.04 -11.01
CA LEU A 148 -2.03 -18.09 -9.87
C LEU A 148 -0.57 -18.09 -10.32
N LEU A 149 0.28 -17.41 -9.56
CA LEU A 149 1.72 -17.34 -9.79
C LEU A 149 2.44 -18.38 -8.91
N PHE A 150 2.29 -18.27 -7.59
CA PHE A 150 2.96 -19.12 -6.62
C PHE A 150 2.28 -19.06 -5.24
N GLN A 151 2.63 -20.00 -4.37
CA GLN A 151 2.33 -19.99 -2.94
C GLN A 151 3.36 -19.13 -2.21
N PHE A 152 2.95 -18.36 -1.22
CA PHE A 152 3.83 -17.47 -0.45
C PHE A 152 3.66 -17.68 1.05
N GLU A 153 4.76 -17.94 1.77
CA GLU A 153 4.74 -18.13 3.22
C GLU A 153 5.98 -17.55 3.90
N ALA A 154 5.89 -17.33 5.21
CA ALA A 154 7.05 -17.05 6.05
C ALA A 154 7.74 -18.38 6.37
N GLY A 155 9.00 -18.53 5.98
CA GLY A 155 9.80 -19.72 6.23
C GLY A 155 10.11 -19.93 7.71
N GLU A 156 10.49 -21.16 8.07
CA GLU A 156 10.79 -21.53 9.47
C GLU A 156 12.28 -21.35 9.83
N ASP A 157 13.18 -21.53 8.84
CA ASP A 157 14.62 -21.74 9.07
C ASP A 157 15.50 -20.50 8.79
N GLY A 158 14.90 -19.32 8.63
CA GLY A 158 15.65 -18.06 8.46
C GLY A 158 16.38 -17.89 7.11
N GLU A 159 16.24 -18.84 6.19
CA GLU A 159 16.73 -18.80 4.82
C GLU A 159 15.58 -18.76 3.82
N VAL A 160 15.79 -18.12 2.67
CA VAL A 160 14.82 -18.11 1.57
C VAL A 160 14.83 -19.47 0.88
N GLN A 161 13.65 -20.07 0.71
CA GLN A 161 13.50 -21.34 0.00
C GLN A 161 12.52 -21.21 -1.15
N PHE A 162 12.86 -21.83 -2.28
CA PHE A 162 11.99 -21.89 -3.44
C PHE A 162 11.81 -23.34 -3.89
N PHE A 163 10.56 -23.77 -3.96
CA PHE A 163 10.20 -25.09 -4.43
C PHE A 163 9.39 -24.92 -5.71
N PRO A 164 9.90 -25.34 -6.88
CA PRO A 164 9.27 -25.02 -8.17
C PRO A 164 7.91 -25.70 -8.38
N CYS A 165 7.58 -26.72 -7.59
CA CYS A 165 6.37 -27.50 -7.78
C CYS A 165 5.91 -28.14 -6.47
N MET A 166 5.15 -27.41 -5.66
CA MET A 166 4.56 -27.90 -4.42
C MET A 166 3.07 -28.17 -4.58
N PRO A 167 2.52 -29.23 -3.95
CA PRO A 167 1.08 -29.41 -3.87
C PRO A 167 0.39 -28.21 -3.22
N LEU A 168 -0.82 -27.88 -3.66
CA LEU A 168 -1.72 -27.04 -2.89
C LEU A 168 -2.33 -27.86 -1.76
N ASP A 169 -1.89 -27.59 -0.53
CA ASP A 169 -2.40 -28.27 0.66
C ASP A 169 -3.77 -27.70 1.05
N ALA A 170 -4.82 -28.39 0.64
CA ALA A 170 -6.18 -27.96 0.92
C ALA A 170 -6.53 -27.88 2.41
N GLU A 171 -5.86 -28.69 3.26
CA GLU A 171 -6.12 -28.73 4.70
C GLU A 171 -5.48 -27.54 5.42
N ASN A 172 -4.25 -27.18 5.03
CA ASN A 172 -3.54 -26.06 5.63
C ASN A 172 -3.91 -24.70 5.02
N SER A 173 -4.57 -24.71 3.85
CA SER A 173 -5.07 -23.51 3.17
C SER A 173 -3.93 -22.54 2.86
N PRO A 174 -3.24 -22.71 1.71
CA PRO A 174 -2.06 -21.93 1.40
C PRO A 174 -2.42 -20.47 1.16
N SER A 175 -1.46 -19.59 1.42
CA SER A 175 -1.51 -18.22 0.92
C SER A 175 -0.94 -18.19 -0.49
N VAL A 176 -1.63 -17.53 -1.41
CA VAL A 176 -1.28 -17.54 -2.83
C VAL A 176 -1.10 -16.14 -3.38
N VAL A 177 -0.25 -16.02 -4.39
CA VAL A 177 -0.09 -14.84 -5.23
C VAL A 177 -0.76 -15.10 -6.56
N ALA A 178 -1.61 -14.19 -7.00
CA ALA A 178 -2.33 -14.28 -8.27
C ALA A 178 -2.19 -12.99 -9.08
N ILE A 179 -2.35 -13.06 -10.39
CA ILE A 179 -2.47 -11.83 -11.18
C ILE A 179 -3.74 -11.07 -10.79
N ASN A 180 -3.68 -9.73 -10.83
CA ASN A 180 -4.92 -8.98 -10.96
C ASN A 180 -5.29 -8.93 -12.44
N VAL A 181 -6.31 -9.70 -12.85
CA VAL A 181 -6.79 -9.73 -14.25
C VAL A 181 -7.28 -8.36 -14.76
N SER A 182 -7.43 -7.35 -13.91
CA SER A 182 -7.68 -5.95 -14.27
C SER A 182 -6.60 -5.03 -13.67
N PRO A 183 -5.35 -5.16 -14.13
CA PRO A 183 -4.16 -4.64 -13.47
C PRO A 183 -4.10 -3.13 -13.58
N ILE A 184 -3.84 -2.43 -12.49
CA ILE A 184 -3.66 -0.97 -12.53
C ILE A 184 -2.32 -0.60 -13.16
N GLU A 185 -1.27 -1.35 -12.87
CA GLU A 185 0.09 -1.11 -13.34
C GLU A 185 0.74 -2.47 -13.67
N TYR A 186 1.86 -2.42 -14.38
CA TYR A 186 2.77 -3.53 -14.60
C TYR A 186 3.13 -4.25 -13.28
N GLY A 187 3.13 -5.59 -13.33
CA GLY A 187 3.37 -6.41 -12.14
C GLY A 187 2.25 -6.38 -11.09
N HIS A 188 1.04 -5.91 -11.43
CA HIS A 188 -0.07 -5.88 -10.46
C HIS A 188 -0.57 -7.28 -10.13
N VAL A 189 -0.30 -7.69 -8.88
CA VAL A 189 -0.67 -8.98 -8.29
C VAL A 189 -1.55 -8.81 -7.06
N LEU A 190 -2.13 -9.92 -6.61
CA LEU A 190 -2.93 -10.05 -5.42
C LEU A 190 -2.25 -11.06 -4.49
N LEU A 191 -2.00 -10.66 -3.24
CA LEU A 191 -1.67 -11.60 -2.16
C LEU A 191 -2.97 -11.98 -1.46
N ILE A 192 -3.28 -13.28 -1.43
CA ILE A 192 -4.52 -13.82 -0.88
C ILE A 192 -4.14 -14.78 0.26
N PRO A 193 -4.18 -14.31 1.53
CA PRO A 193 -3.85 -15.12 2.68
C PRO A 193 -4.83 -16.27 2.85
N ARG A 194 -4.31 -17.49 3.04
CA ARG A 194 -5.07 -18.71 3.36
C ARG A 194 -6.36 -18.83 2.54
N VAL A 195 -6.20 -18.94 1.22
CA VAL A 195 -7.28 -18.76 0.23
C VAL A 195 -8.48 -19.69 0.42
N LEU A 196 -8.30 -20.85 1.04
CA LEU A 196 -9.36 -21.84 1.25
C LEU A 196 -10.09 -21.66 2.58
N ASP A 197 -9.53 -20.87 3.51
CA ASP A 197 -10.20 -20.50 4.77
C ASP A 197 -11.33 -19.51 4.54
N CYS A 198 -11.39 -18.92 3.33
CA CYS A 198 -12.42 -17.98 2.94
C CYS A 198 -12.52 -16.79 3.91
N LEU A 199 -11.36 -16.27 4.32
CA LEU A 199 -11.30 -15.15 5.25
C LEU A 199 -12.02 -13.93 4.65
N PRO A 200 -12.93 -13.26 5.37
CA PRO A 200 -13.57 -12.04 4.88
C PRO A 200 -12.53 -10.92 4.72
N GLN A 201 -12.84 -9.87 3.96
CA GLN A 201 -11.97 -8.70 3.77
C GLN A 201 -11.86 -7.89 5.08
N ARG A 202 -11.04 -8.41 5.99
CA ARG A 202 -10.85 -7.98 7.38
C ARG A 202 -9.37 -8.14 7.72
N ILE A 203 -8.78 -7.12 8.35
CA ILE A 203 -7.40 -7.21 8.83
C ILE A 203 -7.35 -8.06 10.12
N ASP A 204 -6.33 -8.92 10.16
CA ASP A 204 -5.88 -9.67 11.33
C ASP A 204 -4.34 -9.66 11.37
N HIS A 205 -3.79 -9.96 12.55
CA HIS A 205 -2.35 -9.92 12.82
C HIS A 205 -1.52 -10.82 11.91
N LYS A 206 -2.01 -12.03 11.60
CA LYS A 206 -1.26 -13.00 10.79
C LYS A 206 -1.20 -12.57 9.34
N SER A 207 -2.33 -12.12 8.80
CA SER A 207 -2.45 -11.73 7.40
C SER A 207 -1.71 -10.43 7.09
N LEU A 208 -1.71 -9.46 8.01
CA LEU A 208 -0.93 -8.24 7.84
C LEU A 208 0.57 -8.52 7.93
N LEU A 209 1.00 -9.37 8.87
CA LEU A 209 2.40 -9.77 8.99
C LEU A 209 2.90 -10.45 7.71
N LEU A 210 2.09 -11.33 7.11
CA LEU A 210 2.42 -11.95 5.82
C LEU A 210 2.64 -10.91 4.71
N ALA A 211 1.81 -9.86 4.67
CA ALA A 211 1.99 -8.75 3.73
C ALA A 211 3.30 -7.98 3.99
N LEU A 212 3.68 -7.76 5.25
CA LEU A 212 4.97 -7.13 5.59
C LEU A 212 6.17 -8.00 5.22
N HIS A 213 6.07 -9.32 5.41
CA HIS A 213 7.08 -10.25 4.94
C HIS A 213 7.29 -10.15 3.43
N MET A 214 6.20 -10.11 2.65
CA MET A 214 6.28 -9.92 1.20
C MET A 214 6.94 -8.58 0.83
N ALA A 215 6.56 -7.49 1.48
CA ALA A 215 7.12 -6.17 1.23
C ALA A 215 8.63 -6.11 1.53
N ALA A 216 9.05 -6.71 2.65
CA ALA A 216 10.45 -6.75 3.04
C ALA A 216 11.30 -7.67 2.14
N GLU A 217 10.75 -8.83 1.77
CA GLU A 217 11.40 -9.80 0.88
C GLU A 217 11.59 -9.25 -0.54
N ALA A 218 10.64 -8.43 -1.03
CA ALA A 218 10.81 -7.75 -2.31
C ALA A 218 12.01 -6.79 -2.31
N ALA A 219 12.41 -6.29 -1.13
CA ALA A 219 13.56 -5.40 -0.92
C ALA A 219 13.62 -4.19 -1.88
N ASN A 220 12.45 -3.76 -2.38
CA ASN A 220 12.30 -2.70 -3.35
C ASN A 220 11.34 -1.63 -2.79
N PRO A 221 11.77 -0.37 -2.60
CA PRO A 221 10.92 0.67 -2.02
C PRO A 221 9.75 1.07 -2.95
N TYR A 222 9.83 0.71 -4.23
CA TYR A 222 8.78 0.99 -5.22
C TYR A 222 7.77 -0.14 -5.38
N PHE A 223 8.00 -1.28 -4.71
CA PHE A 223 7.00 -2.33 -4.55
C PHE A 223 6.14 -2.01 -3.34
N ARG A 224 4.86 -1.74 -3.58
CA ARG A 224 3.92 -1.35 -2.54
C ARG A 224 2.83 -2.38 -2.42
N LEU A 225 2.39 -2.63 -1.20
CA LEU A 225 1.18 -3.40 -0.95
C LEU A 225 0.08 -2.44 -0.48
N GLY A 226 -1.10 -2.62 -1.04
CA GLY A 226 -2.28 -1.84 -0.74
C GLY A 226 -3.41 -2.73 -0.23
N TYR A 227 -4.11 -2.25 0.80
CA TYR A 227 -5.34 -2.85 1.30
C TYR A 227 -6.48 -1.84 1.27
N ASN A 228 -7.66 -2.33 0.92
CA ASN A 228 -8.91 -1.60 1.01
C ASN A 228 -9.85 -2.36 1.94
N SER A 229 -10.47 -1.68 2.92
CA SER A 229 -11.59 -2.26 3.65
C SER A 229 -12.87 -2.23 2.81
N LEU A 230 -13.89 -3.02 3.19
CA LEU A 230 -15.25 -2.75 2.70
C LEU A 230 -15.65 -1.33 3.16
N GLY A 231 -16.35 -0.58 2.30
CA GLY A 231 -16.62 0.85 2.50
C GLY A 231 -15.50 1.79 2.06
N ALA A 232 -14.28 1.29 1.84
CA ALA A 232 -13.13 2.02 1.31
C ALA A 232 -12.66 1.43 -0.03
N PHE A 233 -13.63 1.07 -0.88
CA PHE A 233 -13.44 0.59 -2.26
C PHE A 233 -12.76 -0.77 -2.44
N ALA A 234 -12.72 -1.63 -1.43
CA ALA A 234 -12.68 -3.06 -1.71
C ALA A 234 -13.89 -3.42 -2.58
N THR A 235 -13.71 -4.39 -3.49
CA THR A 235 -14.79 -4.89 -4.37
C THR A 235 -15.03 -6.38 -4.25
N ILE A 236 -14.25 -7.07 -3.40
CA ILE A 236 -14.37 -8.51 -3.13
C ILE A 236 -14.32 -8.68 -1.61
N ASN A 237 -15.26 -9.46 -1.05
CA ASN A 237 -15.25 -9.83 0.37
C ASN A 237 -14.55 -11.17 0.58
N HIS A 238 -13.27 -11.21 0.25
CA HIS A 238 -12.34 -12.30 0.51
C HIS A 238 -10.98 -11.63 0.70
N LEU A 239 -10.35 -11.83 1.86
CA LEU A 239 -9.11 -11.15 2.26
C LEU A 239 -8.06 -11.17 1.16
N HIS A 240 -7.66 -9.99 0.71
CA HIS A 240 -6.58 -9.82 -0.23
C HIS A 240 -5.89 -8.46 -0.03
N PHE A 241 -4.60 -8.46 -0.34
CA PHE A 241 -3.79 -7.27 -0.58
C PHE A 241 -3.52 -7.17 -2.07
N GLN A 242 -3.41 -5.95 -2.58
CA GLN A 242 -2.96 -5.67 -3.94
C GLN A 242 -1.50 -5.24 -3.90
N ALA A 243 -0.70 -5.55 -4.91
CA ALA A 243 0.67 -5.07 -4.98
C ALA A 243 1.06 -4.78 -6.42
N TYR A 244 1.91 -3.78 -6.65
CA TYR A 244 2.58 -3.54 -7.93
C TYR A 244 3.86 -2.73 -7.74
N TYR A 245 4.66 -2.67 -8.81
CA TYR A 245 5.85 -1.85 -8.89
C TYR A 245 5.52 -0.54 -9.61
N LEU A 246 5.86 0.58 -8.98
CA LEU A 246 5.85 1.87 -9.67
C LEU A 246 7.04 2.71 -9.19
N ALA A 247 8.02 2.88 -10.08
CA ALA A 247 9.32 3.51 -9.82
C ALA A 247 9.23 5.04 -9.64
N MET A 248 8.22 5.50 -8.90
CA MET A 248 7.99 6.88 -8.52
C MET A 248 7.51 6.93 -7.06
N PRO A 249 8.02 7.84 -6.22
CA PRO A 249 7.51 8.05 -4.88
C PRO A 249 6.12 8.69 -4.94
N PHE A 250 5.17 8.09 -4.23
CA PHE A 250 3.82 8.58 -4.10
C PHE A 250 3.81 9.88 -3.28
N PRO A 251 2.94 10.84 -3.62
CA PRO A 251 2.73 12.06 -2.83
C PRO A 251 2.61 11.83 -1.32
N LEU A 252 1.86 10.80 -0.89
CA LEU A 252 1.69 10.46 0.52
C LEU A 252 3.01 10.12 1.21
N GLU A 253 3.91 9.38 0.54
CA GLU A 253 5.21 8.97 1.07
C GLU A 253 6.17 10.16 1.27
N LYS A 254 5.97 11.22 0.47
CA LYS A 254 6.76 12.47 0.55
C LYS A 254 6.21 13.46 1.57
N ALA A 255 5.00 13.25 2.06
CA ALA A 255 4.34 14.18 2.95
C ALA A 255 5.07 14.25 4.30
N PRO A 256 5.31 15.44 4.86
CA PRO A 256 5.91 15.56 6.18
C PRO A 256 4.98 14.94 7.24
N SER A 257 5.54 14.50 8.36
CA SER A 257 4.75 13.95 9.46
C SER A 257 5.16 14.56 10.81
N LYS A 258 4.20 14.63 11.75
CA LYS A 258 4.44 15.04 13.15
C LYS A 258 4.26 13.82 14.03
N LYS A 259 5.34 13.42 14.71
CA LYS A 259 5.30 12.34 15.71
C LYS A 259 4.25 12.66 16.77
N MET A 260 3.42 11.67 17.09
CA MET A 260 2.41 11.74 18.14
C MET A 260 2.83 10.94 19.37
N VAL A 261 3.21 9.67 19.17
CA VAL A 261 3.54 8.74 20.27
C VAL A 261 4.56 7.69 19.80
N THR A 262 5.22 7.04 20.75
CA THR A 262 6.01 5.82 20.52
C THR A 262 5.50 4.72 21.44
N THR A 263 5.06 3.59 20.88
CA THR A 263 4.55 2.47 21.68
C THR A 263 5.66 1.80 22.50
N VAL A 264 5.28 0.95 23.46
CA VAL A 264 6.24 0.11 24.23
C VAL A 264 7.05 -0.79 23.29
N GLY A 265 6.46 -1.24 22.18
CA GLY A 265 7.12 -1.99 21.12
C GLY A 265 8.06 -1.15 20.25
N CYS A 266 8.35 0.11 20.60
CA CYS A 266 9.16 1.07 19.84
C CYS A 266 8.59 1.45 18.46
N VAL A 267 7.28 1.29 18.26
CA VAL A 267 6.60 1.75 17.04
C VAL A 267 6.30 3.23 17.18
N LYS A 268 6.86 4.04 16.27
CA LYS A 268 6.58 5.48 16.17
C LYS A 268 5.30 5.68 15.36
N ILE A 269 4.35 6.41 15.92
CA ILE A 269 3.10 6.78 15.26
C ILE A 269 3.09 8.29 15.05
N SER A 270 2.87 8.71 13.81
CA SER A 270 2.91 10.12 13.40
C SER A 270 1.67 10.49 12.59
N GLU A 271 1.18 11.71 12.74
CA GLU A 271 0.17 12.28 11.86
C GLU A 271 0.84 12.77 10.57
N VAL A 272 0.27 12.42 9.42
CA VAL A 272 0.72 12.95 8.13
C VAL A 272 0.18 14.37 7.93
N LEU A 273 1.07 15.30 7.59
CA LEU A 273 0.79 16.72 7.44
C LEU A 273 0.82 17.14 5.97
N ASN A 274 0.15 18.25 5.66
CA ASN A 274 0.15 18.87 4.33
C ASN A 274 -0.29 17.92 3.19
N TYR A 275 -1.17 16.97 3.48
CA TYR A 275 -1.75 16.03 2.52
C TYR A 275 -3.29 16.07 2.63
N PRO A 276 -4.06 15.88 1.53
CA PRO A 276 -5.51 16.09 1.56
C PRO A 276 -6.25 15.05 2.40
N VAL A 277 -5.65 13.88 2.63
CA VAL A 277 -6.24 12.79 3.40
C VAL A 277 -5.54 12.65 4.74
N ARG A 278 -6.30 12.86 5.82
CA ARG A 278 -5.80 12.69 7.18
C ARG A 278 -5.45 11.23 7.43
N SER A 279 -4.19 11.00 7.81
CA SER A 279 -3.59 9.67 7.83
C SER A 279 -2.62 9.54 8.99
N LEU A 280 -2.43 8.30 9.47
CA LEU A 280 -1.40 7.95 10.43
C LEU A 280 -0.28 7.17 9.73
N LEU A 281 0.96 7.50 10.05
CA LEU A 281 2.17 6.79 9.64
C LEU A 281 2.73 6.02 10.82
N PHE A 282 2.92 4.71 10.63
CA PHE A 282 3.52 3.78 11.58
C PHE A 282 4.88 3.33 11.05
N GLU A 283 5.90 3.45 11.89
CA GLU A 283 7.29 3.12 11.55
C GLU A 283 8.04 2.57 12.77
N GLY A 284 9.13 1.84 12.52
CA GLY A 284 9.99 1.31 13.58
C GLY A 284 9.44 0.02 14.18
N GLY A 285 9.53 -0.12 15.49
CA GLY A 285 9.32 -1.39 16.19
C GLY A 285 10.65 -2.05 16.61
N ASN A 286 10.64 -2.82 17.70
CA ASN A 286 11.78 -3.69 18.05
C ASN A 286 11.87 -4.89 17.07
N SER A 287 10.76 -5.23 16.45
CA SER A 287 10.62 -6.25 15.43
C SER A 287 9.53 -5.87 14.42
N MET A 288 9.53 -6.55 13.27
CA MET A 288 8.44 -6.44 12.30
C MET A 288 7.08 -6.84 12.91
N GLN A 289 7.10 -7.81 13.83
CA GLN A 289 5.90 -8.22 14.56
C GLN A 289 5.32 -7.07 15.39
N ASP A 290 6.14 -6.29 16.10
CA ASP A 290 5.65 -5.15 16.88
C ASP A 290 4.93 -4.11 16.01
N LEU A 291 5.51 -3.82 14.83
CA LEU A 291 4.92 -2.93 13.84
C LEU A 291 3.60 -3.50 13.29
N SER A 292 3.62 -4.78 12.89
CA SER A 292 2.44 -5.50 12.38
C SER A 292 1.30 -5.52 13.40
N ASP A 293 1.61 -5.84 14.65
CA ASP A 293 0.61 -5.99 15.71
C ASP A 293 0.00 -4.63 16.06
N THR A 294 0.83 -3.59 16.20
CA THR A 294 0.36 -2.23 16.45
C THR A 294 -0.58 -1.74 15.36
N VAL A 295 -0.23 -1.95 14.08
CA VAL A 295 -1.09 -1.56 12.95
C VAL A 295 -2.35 -2.43 12.89
N SER A 296 -2.23 -3.73 13.17
CA SER A 296 -3.36 -4.65 13.19
C SER A 296 -4.36 -4.25 14.26
N ASP A 297 -3.92 -3.91 15.46
CA ASP A 297 -4.78 -3.45 16.56
C ASP A 297 -5.51 -2.14 16.20
N ALA A 298 -4.82 -1.19 15.58
CA ALA A 298 -5.43 0.02 15.04
C ALA A 298 -6.52 -0.30 14.00
N CYS A 299 -6.22 -1.17 13.03
CA CYS A 299 -7.17 -1.58 11.99
C CYS A 299 -8.35 -2.38 12.57
N VAL A 300 -8.11 -3.21 13.59
CA VAL A 300 -9.13 -3.96 14.32
C VAL A 300 -10.06 -2.99 15.06
N SER A 301 -9.55 -1.91 15.64
CA SER A 301 -10.37 -0.84 16.22
C SER A 301 -11.26 -0.18 15.16
N LEU A 302 -10.67 0.22 14.02
CA LEU A 302 -11.40 0.86 12.91
C LEU A 302 -12.54 -0.02 12.39
N GLN A 303 -12.26 -1.29 12.08
CA GLN A 303 -13.26 -2.20 11.53
C GLN A 303 -14.38 -2.54 12.53
N ASN A 304 -14.07 -2.64 13.83
CA ASN A 304 -15.07 -2.87 14.88
C ASN A 304 -15.99 -1.65 15.08
N ASN A 305 -15.45 -0.45 14.86
CA ASN A 305 -16.19 0.81 14.92
C ASN A 305 -16.82 1.21 13.57
N ASN A 306 -16.83 0.31 12.58
CA ASN A 306 -17.38 0.52 11.25
C ASN A 306 -16.81 1.75 10.51
N ILE A 307 -15.53 2.03 10.71
CA ILE A 307 -14.81 3.11 10.02
C ILE A 307 -14.09 2.52 8.80
N PRO A 308 -14.43 2.91 7.57
CA PRO A 308 -13.71 2.46 6.39
C PRO A 308 -12.28 3.03 6.34
N PHE A 309 -11.33 2.24 5.82
CA PHE A 309 -9.93 2.66 5.73
C PHE A 309 -9.17 1.96 4.61
N ASN A 310 -8.05 2.55 4.24
CA ASN A 310 -7.04 1.96 3.37
C ASN A 310 -5.73 1.78 4.15
N ILE A 311 -4.89 0.85 3.69
CA ILE A 311 -3.51 0.70 4.18
C ILE A 311 -2.57 0.74 2.98
N LEU A 312 -1.52 1.56 3.06
CA LEU A 312 -0.38 1.50 2.14
C LEU A 312 0.83 1.01 2.91
N ILE A 313 1.40 -0.11 2.49
CA ILE A 313 2.68 -0.65 2.95
C ILE A 313 3.73 -0.24 1.91
N SER A 314 4.75 0.47 2.37
CA SER A 314 5.77 1.11 1.52
C SER A 314 7.16 0.96 2.13
N ASP A 315 8.18 1.40 1.39
CA ASP A 315 9.58 1.38 1.81
C ASP A 315 10.02 -0.02 2.30
N SER A 316 9.70 -1.05 1.51
CA SER A 316 9.97 -2.46 1.85
C SER A 316 9.39 -2.90 3.19
N GLY A 317 8.19 -2.42 3.53
CA GLY A 317 7.48 -2.78 4.76
C GLY A 317 7.86 -1.97 5.99
N ARG A 318 8.74 -0.97 5.87
CA ARG A 318 9.17 -0.12 6.99
C ARG A 318 8.18 1.00 7.31
N GLN A 319 7.41 1.43 6.33
CA GLN A 319 6.43 2.50 6.46
C GLN A 319 5.03 1.97 6.15
N ILE A 320 4.13 2.10 7.12
CA ILE A 320 2.74 1.71 6.96
C ILE A 320 1.84 2.91 7.21
N PHE A 321 1.10 3.31 6.19
CA PHE A 321 0.10 4.37 6.28
C PHE A 321 -1.26 3.74 6.50
N VAL A 322 -2.00 4.24 7.50
CA VAL A 322 -3.41 3.93 7.71
C VAL A 322 -4.22 5.19 7.42
N MET A 323 -5.15 5.08 6.46
CA MET A 323 -5.94 6.20 5.94
C MET A 323 -7.42 5.92 6.16
N PRO A 324 -8.01 6.32 7.31
CA PRO A 324 -9.45 6.32 7.49
C PRO A 324 -10.12 7.23 6.46
N GLN A 325 -11.22 6.79 5.85
CA GLN A 325 -11.93 7.57 4.84
C GLN A 325 -13.44 7.42 4.93
N CYS A 326 -14.17 8.39 4.35
CA CYS A 326 -15.64 8.42 4.36
C CYS A 326 -16.26 8.71 2.98
N TYR A 327 -15.52 8.52 1.89
CA TYR A 327 -16.01 8.89 0.56
C TYR A 327 -17.32 8.18 0.18
N ALA A 328 -17.40 6.85 0.38
CA ALA A 328 -18.59 6.09 0.02
C ALA A 328 -19.84 6.52 0.80
N GLU A 329 -19.65 6.93 2.06
CA GLU A 329 -20.71 7.50 2.91
C GLU A 329 -21.16 8.86 2.37
N LYS A 330 -20.22 9.79 2.17
CA LYS A 330 -20.52 11.11 1.57
C LYS A 330 -21.21 10.99 0.21
N GLN A 331 -20.77 10.06 -0.63
CA GLN A 331 -21.39 9.79 -1.92
C GLN A 331 -22.84 9.33 -1.75
N ALA A 332 -23.11 8.44 -0.79
CA ALA A 332 -24.46 7.96 -0.49
C ALA A 332 -25.37 9.06 0.10
N LEU A 333 -24.79 10.02 0.83
CA LEU A 333 -25.48 11.19 1.37
C LEU A 333 -25.66 12.32 0.35
N GLY A 334 -25.03 12.23 -0.82
CA GLY A 334 -25.07 13.27 -1.85
C GLY A 334 -24.22 14.50 -1.52
N GLU A 335 -23.21 14.32 -0.66
CA GLU A 335 -22.32 15.39 -0.18
C GLU A 335 -21.09 15.58 -1.08
N VAL A 336 -20.78 14.61 -1.95
CA VAL A 336 -19.67 14.71 -2.91
C VAL A 336 -20.08 15.62 -4.07
N SER A 337 -19.20 16.56 -4.42
CA SER A 337 -19.43 17.49 -5.52
C SER A 337 -19.72 16.80 -6.88
N PRO A 338 -20.63 17.35 -7.71
CA PRO A 338 -20.95 16.77 -9.02
C PRO A 338 -19.74 16.61 -9.94
N GLU A 339 -18.81 17.58 -9.92
CA GLU A 339 -17.56 17.54 -10.70
C GLU A 339 -16.72 16.31 -10.35
N VAL A 340 -16.55 16.02 -9.05
CA VAL A 340 -15.79 14.85 -8.59
C VAL A 340 -16.52 13.56 -8.96
N LEU A 341 -17.84 13.52 -8.84
CA LEU A 341 -18.64 12.35 -9.26
C LEU A 341 -18.51 12.06 -10.76
N GLU A 342 -18.38 13.10 -11.58
CA GLU A 342 -18.27 13.00 -13.03
C GLU A 342 -16.97 12.31 -13.48
N THR A 343 -15.87 12.50 -12.72
CA THR A 343 -14.61 11.77 -12.96
C THR A 343 -14.78 10.25 -12.80
N GLN A 344 -15.80 9.83 -12.04
CA GLN A 344 -16.05 8.47 -11.61
C GLN A 344 -14.87 7.81 -10.87
N VAL A 345 -13.84 8.55 -10.48
CA VAL A 345 -12.69 8.02 -9.79
C VAL A 345 -13.12 7.62 -8.37
N ASN A 346 -12.77 6.39 -8.00
CA ASN A 346 -13.03 5.87 -6.66
C ASN A 346 -11.72 6.00 -5.88
N PRO A 347 -11.65 6.78 -4.79
CA PRO A 347 -10.42 6.94 -4.03
C PRO A 347 -10.10 5.69 -3.21
N ALA A 348 -9.61 4.63 -3.85
CA ALA A 348 -9.07 3.45 -3.19
C ALA A 348 -7.62 3.72 -2.76
N VAL A 349 -6.94 2.71 -2.21
CA VAL A 349 -5.58 2.87 -1.67
C VAL A 349 -4.59 3.54 -2.63
N TRP A 350 -4.66 3.24 -3.93
CA TRP A 350 -3.71 3.79 -4.91
C TRP A 350 -3.96 5.28 -5.14
N GLU A 351 -5.21 5.66 -5.38
CA GLU A 351 -5.60 7.05 -5.60
C GLU A 351 -5.38 7.88 -4.33
N ILE A 352 -5.79 7.36 -3.16
CA ILE A 352 -5.66 8.07 -1.89
C ILE A 352 -4.19 8.29 -1.50
N SER A 353 -3.29 7.41 -1.96
CA SER A 353 -1.85 7.57 -1.77
C SER A 353 -1.19 8.50 -2.81
N GLY A 354 -1.91 8.84 -3.88
CA GLY A 354 -1.49 9.83 -4.88
C GLY A 354 -1.14 9.26 -6.25
N HIS A 355 -1.45 7.99 -6.52
CA HIS A 355 -1.51 7.43 -7.87
C HIS A 355 -2.94 7.53 -8.42
N MET A 356 -3.21 8.61 -9.14
CA MET A 356 -4.51 8.96 -9.69
C MET A 356 -4.81 8.14 -10.95
N VAL A 357 -5.57 7.05 -10.81
CA VAL A 357 -6.03 6.21 -11.93
C VAL A 357 -7.29 6.84 -12.55
N LEU A 358 -7.07 7.62 -13.59
CA LEU A 358 -8.09 8.38 -14.31
C LEU A 358 -8.75 7.52 -15.38
N LYS A 359 -10.03 7.79 -15.64
CA LYS A 359 -10.88 6.98 -16.51
C LYS A 359 -11.19 7.60 -17.85
N ARG A 360 -11.07 8.93 -17.96
CA ARG A 360 -11.40 9.72 -19.14
C ARG A 360 -10.16 10.47 -19.59
N LYS A 361 -9.94 10.52 -20.90
CA LYS A 361 -8.84 11.26 -21.50
C LYS A 361 -8.85 12.75 -21.13
N GLU A 362 -10.03 13.37 -21.06
CA GLU A 362 -10.19 14.77 -20.64
C GLU A 362 -9.68 15.04 -19.21
N ASP A 363 -9.98 14.13 -18.26
CA ASP A 363 -9.50 14.24 -16.88
C ASP A 363 -7.97 14.08 -16.82
N TYR A 364 -7.40 13.21 -17.66
CA TYR A 364 -5.97 12.98 -17.74
C TYR A 364 -5.23 14.16 -18.36
N GLU A 365 -5.70 14.68 -19.49
CA GLU A 365 -5.11 15.84 -20.15
C GLU A 365 -5.18 17.08 -19.25
N GLY A 366 -6.32 17.30 -18.59
CA GLY A 366 -6.56 18.39 -17.64
C GLY A 366 -6.13 18.11 -16.19
N ALA A 367 -5.37 17.04 -15.93
CA ALA A 367 -4.98 16.67 -14.57
C ALA A 367 -4.09 17.75 -13.92
N SER A 368 -4.49 18.20 -12.72
CA SER A 368 -3.77 19.19 -11.92
C SER A 368 -3.72 18.77 -10.45
N GLU A 369 -2.80 19.35 -9.67
CA GLU A 369 -2.71 19.05 -8.24
C GLU A 369 -3.95 19.50 -7.49
N GLU A 370 -4.57 20.60 -7.92
CA GLU A 370 -5.82 21.12 -7.34
C GLU A 370 -6.99 20.15 -7.55
N ASN A 371 -7.07 19.53 -8.74
CA ASN A 371 -8.11 18.53 -9.04
C ASN A 371 -7.90 17.27 -8.21
N ALA A 372 -6.66 16.77 -8.12
CA ALA A 372 -6.32 15.62 -7.27
C ALA A 372 -6.62 15.92 -5.79
N TRP A 373 -6.20 17.09 -5.30
CA TRP A 373 -6.45 17.52 -3.92
C TRP A 373 -7.94 17.59 -3.60
N ARG A 374 -8.73 18.21 -4.48
CA ARG A 374 -10.19 18.32 -4.32
C ARG A 374 -10.83 16.94 -4.20
N LEU A 375 -10.47 16.02 -5.10
CA LEU A 375 -11.00 14.65 -5.06
C LEU A 375 -10.64 13.93 -3.76
N LEU A 376 -9.38 14.00 -3.35
CA LEU A 376 -8.90 13.30 -2.15
C LEU A 376 -9.44 13.90 -0.85
N ALA A 377 -9.66 15.22 -0.82
CA ALA A 377 -10.29 15.90 0.32
C ALA A 377 -11.73 15.41 0.56
N GLU A 378 -12.46 15.02 -0.50
CA GLU A 378 -13.78 14.40 -0.37
C GLU A 378 -13.70 13.06 0.39
N ALA A 379 -12.62 12.30 0.22
CA ALA A 379 -12.43 11.04 0.94
C ALA A 379 -12.01 11.22 2.40
N SER A 380 -11.35 12.34 2.73
CA SER A 380 -10.85 12.59 4.08
C SER A 380 -11.97 12.77 5.10
N LEU A 381 -11.71 12.28 6.31
CA LEU A 381 -12.45 12.67 7.51
C LEU A 381 -12.28 14.16 7.81
N SER A 382 -13.27 14.75 8.49
CA SER A 382 -13.11 16.06 9.13
C SER A 382 -12.05 15.99 10.22
N GLU A 383 -11.57 17.15 10.68
CA GLU A 383 -10.57 17.21 11.74
C GLU A 383 -11.09 16.64 13.06
N GLU A 384 -12.32 16.98 13.42
CA GLU A 384 -13.00 16.51 14.63
C GLU A 384 -13.17 15.00 14.58
N ARG A 385 -13.66 14.48 13.44
CA ARG A 385 -13.86 13.04 13.29
C ARG A 385 -12.53 12.29 13.26
N PHE A 386 -11.50 12.84 12.64
CA PHE A 386 -10.17 12.22 12.65
C PHE A 386 -9.58 12.14 14.06
N LYS A 387 -9.79 13.18 14.88
CA LYS A 387 -9.39 13.17 16.29
C LYS A 387 -10.11 12.08 17.09
N GLU A 388 -11.43 11.95 16.93
CA GLU A 388 -12.20 10.87 17.56
C GLU A 388 -11.69 9.48 17.14
N VAL A 389 -11.37 9.32 15.85
CA VAL A 389 -10.81 8.06 15.32
C VAL A 389 -9.43 7.77 15.91
N ASN A 390 -8.57 8.79 16.07
CA ASN A 390 -7.28 8.63 16.70
C ASN A 390 -7.41 8.24 18.18
N ASP A 391 -8.38 8.80 18.92
CA ASP A 391 -8.65 8.41 20.31
C ASP A 391 -9.06 6.92 20.40
N LEU A 392 -9.90 6.43 19.47
CA LEU A 392 -10.28 5.00 19.38
C LEU A 392 -9.10 4.09 19.04
N ILE A 393 -8.20 4.54 18.17
CA ILE A 393 -6.99 3.79 17.81
C ILE A 393 -6.05 3.74 19.03
N PHE A 394 -5.79 4.89 19.66
CA PHE A 394 -4.87 4.99 20.80
C PHE A 394 -5.38 4.26 22.04
N GLU A 395 -6.69 4.16 22.24
CA GLU A 395 -7.27 3.28 23.24
C GLU A 395 -6.94 1.81 22.95
N ALA A 396 -7.18 1.36 21.72
CA ALA A 396 -6.99 -0.03 21.32
C ALA A 396 -5.52 -0.49 21.39
N ILE A 397 -4.57 0.38 21.04
CA ILE A 397 -3.13 0.07 21.12
C ILE A 397 -2.52 0.36 22.50
N GLY A 398 -3.32 0.78 23.49
CA GLY A 398 -2.87 1.03 24.86
C GLY A 398 -2.00 2.28 25.06
N CYS A 399 -2.17 3.31 24.21
CA CYS A 399 -1.36 4.54 24.21
C CYS A 399 -2.04 5.77 24.86
N ASN A 400 -3.27 5.66 25.37
CA ASN A 400 -4.03 6.81 25.92
C ASN A 400 -3.39 7.54 27.12
N ASN A 401 -2.30 7.02 27.71
CA ASN A 401 -1.67 7.56 28.91
C ASN A 401 -0.19 7.97 28.74
N GLN A 402 0.34 8.00 27.52
CA GLN A 402 1.69 8.53 27.31
C GLN A 402 1.62 10.02 27.06
N GLU A 403 2.32 10.77 27.93
CA GLU A 403 2.28 12.22 28.05
C GLU A 403 2.34 12.92 26.68
N LYS A 404 1.39 13.83 26.45
CA LYS A 404 1.52 14.86 25.41
C LYS A 404 2.82 15.61 25.72
N GLU A 405 3.86 15.41 24.93
CA GLU A 405 5.05 16.25 25.01
C GLU A 405 4.62 17.70 24.86
N VAL A 406 4.83 18.46 25.93
CA VAL A 406 4.53 19.88 26.03
C VAL A 406 5.43 20.63 25.05
N GLU A 407 4.82 21.30 24.08
CA GLU A 407 5.51 22.31 23.28
C GLU A 407 6.07 23.40 24.21
N GLY A 408 7.39 23.60 24.21
CA GLY A 408 7.98 24.77 24.84
C GLY A 408 9.44 24.62 25.29
N THR A 409 10.38 24.51 24.35
CA THR A 409 11.69 25.10 24.60
C THR A 409 12.26 25.67 23.30
N THR A 410 12.02 26.96 23.13
CA THR A 410 12.70 27.81 22.16
C THR A 410 14.20 27.79 22.48
N VAL A 411 14.99 27.06 21.70
CA VAL A 411 16.45 27.21 21.75
C VAL A 411 16.79 28.48 20.99
N LEU A 412 16.85 29.59 21.73
CA LEU A 412 17.56 30.79 21.31
C LEU A 412 19.05 30.43 21.23
N GLN A 413 19.57 30.37 20.00
CA GLN A 413 21.01 30.33 19.76
C GLN A 413 21.58 31.71 20.13
N GLN A 414 21.98 31.88 21.39
CA GLN A 414 22.78 33.02 21.83
C GLN A 414 24.25 32.75 21.47
N ASN A 415 24.73 33.53 20.50
CA ASN A 415 26.16 33.76 20.28
C ASN A 415 26.79 34.33 21.56
N LEU A 416 27.66 33.56 22.20
CA LEU A 416 28.57 34.06 23.21
C LEU A 416 29.99 33.56 22.92
N SER A 417 30.74 34.46 22.28
CA SER A 417 32.18 34.49 22.21
C SER A 417 32.79 34.43 23.61
N GLY A 418 33.46 33.33 23.94
CA GLY A 418 34.23 33.14 25.16
C GLY A 418 35.73 33.16 24.86
N SER A 419 36.38 34.23 25.31
CA SER A 419 37.81 34.52 25.28
C SER A 419 38.71 33.39 25.79
N VAL A 420 39.76 33.05 25.03
CA VAL A 420 40.94 32.34 25.54
C VAL A 420 42.12 33.31 25.54
N SER A 421 42.54 33.71 26.73
CA SER A 421 43.79 34.43 26.98
C SER A 421 44.94 33.44 27.02
N GLN A 422 45.94 33.57 26.14
CA GLN A 422 47.31 33.17 26.45
C GLN A 422 48.35 33.88 25.56
N LYS A 423 49.12 34.74 26.25
CA LYS A 423 50.56 35.05 26.14
C LYS A 423 51.18 35.48 24.80
N SER A 424 51.69 36.70 24.89
CA SER A 424 52.70 37.39 24.08
C SER A 424 53.86 36.55 23.53
N ASN A 425 54.24 36.83 22.28
CA ASN A 425 55.60 37.27 21.98
C ASN A 425 55.71 38.03 20.63
N ARG A 426 56.62 39.00 20.65
CA ARG A 426 56.97 39.99 19.62
C ARG A 426 57.47 39.35 18.31
N THR A 427 57.25 39.99 17.15
CA THR A 427 58.26 40.80 16.42
C THR A 427 57.84 41.17 14.99
N HIS A 428 58.03 42.47 14.68
CA HIS A 428 58.50 43.15 13.46
C HIS A 428 57.91 42.98 12.04
N GLY A 429 57.68 44.17 11.43
CA GLY A 429 57.88 44.50 10.01
C GLY A 429 56.61 44.36 9.16
N GLY A 430 55.96 45.41 8.67
CA GLY A 430 56.47 46.46 7.77
C GLY A 430 55.73 46.32 6.43
N PRO A 431 55.33 47.41 5.74
CA PRO A 431 54.14 47.44 4.89
C PRO A 431 54.46 47.47 3.37
N ILE A 432 53.40 47.60 2.53
CA ILE A 432 53.32 48.38 1.26
C ILE A 432 52.88 47.59 0.00
N THR A 433 51.65 47.89 -0.45
CA THR A 433 51.13 48.08 -1.84
C THR A 433 51.16 46.91 -2.84
N ASN A 434 50.36 46.79 -3.91
CA ASN A 434 49.56 47.74 -4.69
C ASN A 434 48.46 46.96 -5.47
N GLU A 435 47.36 47.66 -5.80
CA GLU A 435 46.61 47.69 -7.08
C GLU A 435 46.47 46.38 -7.90
N THR A 436 45.28 45.88 -8.25
CA THR A 436 44.39 46.34 -9.35
C THR A 436 43.24 45.30 -9.44
N ALA A 437 41.96 45.66 -9.32
CA ALA A 437 41.02 46.09 -10.37
C ALA A 437 40.51 44.99 -11.35
N SER A 438 39.19 45.04 -11.59
CA SER A 438 38.38 44.40 -12.65
C SER A 438 37.82 43.00 -12.34
N GLU A 439 36.57 42.66 -12.63
CA GLU A 439 35.34 43.42 -12.90
C GLU A 439 34.21 42.38 -12.84
N CYS A 440 33.05 42.87 -12.44
CA CYS A 440 31.78 42.15 -12.36
C CYS A 440 31.15 42.05 -13.76
N LEU A 441 30.53 40.91 -14.11
CA LEU A 441 29.53 40.88 -15.17
C LEU A 441 28.49 39.78 -14.88
N VAL A 442 27.25 40.25 -14.84
CA VAL A 442 26.00 39.50 -14.65
C VAL A 442 25.31 39.42 -16.03
N LEU A 443 24.45 38.40 -16.17
CA LEU A 443 23.33 38.21 -17.11
C LEU A 443 23.63 37.48 -18.41
N GLN A 444 23.03 36.30 -18.58
CA GLN A 444 21.65 36.19 -19.08
C GLN A 444 20.90 35.07 -18.37
#